data_AF-W9W9R7-F1
#
_entry.id   AF-W9W9R7-F1
#
_cell.length_a   1.000
_cell.length_b   1.000
_cell.length_c   1.000
_cell.angle_alpha   90.00
_cell.angle_beta   90.00
_cell.angle_gamma   90.00
#
_symmetry.space_group_name_H-M   'P 1'
#
loop_
_entity.id
_entity.type
_entity.pdbx_description
1 polymer ?
#
loop_
_entity_poly.entity_id
_entity_poly.type
_entity_poly.pdbx_seq_one_letter_code
_entity_poly.pdbx_strand_id
1 'polypeptide(L)'
;MYEQEDAFYSRPSIRINVPDHLKNLLVDDWENVTKSLLLVPLPSQAPANFIIDEYFNEEKINRRLGSAEADILEEFCAGLKMYFEKAVGKILLYRFERSQLAEVRKLWESGKYKDWEGKGPGDCYGAEHLTRMIVNLPEMIAQTNMDAEAVSRLKTELSKFSTWLSRNSSKFFCAKYEKPSAEYVENAR
;
A
#
# COMPACT_ATOMS: atom_id res chain seq x y z
N MET A 1 16.81 -27.16 17.33
CA MET A 1 16.37 -25.74 17.47
C MET A 1 17.18 -24.77 16.60
N TYR A 2 18.13 -25.25 15.78
CA TYR A 2 18.97 -24.40 14.90
C TYR A 2 18.59 -24.43 13.41
N GLU A 3 17.68 -25.32 12.98
CA GLU A 3 17.34 -25.47 11.55
C GLU A 3 16.43 -24.36 11.00
N GLN A 4 15.75 -23.61 11.87
CA GLN A 4 14.80 -22.58 11.45
C GLN A 4 15.47 -21.22 11.18
N GLU A 5 16.63 -20.96 11.78
CA GLU A 5 17.41 -19.73 11.58
C GLU A 5 18.28 -19.80 10.31
N ASP A 6 18.84 -20.95 9.96
CA ASP A 6 19.63 -21.11 8.72
C ASP A 6 18.76 -21.04 7.45
N ALA A 7 17.48 -21.44 7.55
CA ALA A 7 16.51 -21.29 6.47
C ALA A 7 16.08 -19.83 6.22
N PHE A 8 16.41 -18.90 7.12
CA PHE A 8 16.17 -17.46 6.95
C PHE A 8 17.23 -16.83 6.03
N TYR A 9 18.48 -17.29 6.11
CA TYR A 9 19.60 -16.75 5.32
C TYR A 9 19.78 -17.40 3.95
N SER A 10 19.16 -18.56 3.68
CA SER A 10 19.27 -19.26 2.40
C SER A 10 18.25 -18.80 1.34
N ARG A 11 17.32 -17.91 1.67
CA ARG A 11 16.28 -17.49 0.74
C ARG A 11 16.82 -16.40 -0.19
N PRO A 12 16.61 -16.50 -1.51
CA PRO A 12 17.06 -15.48 -2.43
C PRO A 12 16.43 -14.14 -2.05
N SER A 13 17.25 -13.15 -1.72
CA SER A 13 16.77 -11.80 -1.38
C SER A 13 16.03 -11.22 -2.59
N ILE A 14 14.71 -11.09 -2.48
CA ILE A 14 13.90 -10.45 -3.51
C ILE A 14 14.15 -8.96 -3.39
N ARG A 15 14.75 -8.37 -4.43
CA ARG A 15 14.92 -6.91 -4.54
C ARG A 15 13.98 -6.38 -5.60
N ILE A 16 13.22 -5.36 -5.24
CA ILE A 16 12.36 -4.58 -6.15
C ILE A 16 12.98 -3.20 -6.27
N ASN A 17 13.05 -2.68 -7.50
CA ASN A 17 13.55 -1.34 -7.72
C ASN A 17 12.45 -0.32 -7.41
N VAL A 18 12.52 0.29 -6.24
CA VAL A 18 11.64 1.40 -5.84
C VAL A 18 12.39 2.72 -6.09
N PRO A 19 11.82 3.67 -6.86
CA PRO A 19 12.44 4.97 -7.10
C PRO A 19 12.78 5.71 -5.79
N ASP A 20 13.92 6.39 -5.76
CA ASP A 20 14.38 7.10 -4.56
C ASP A 20 13.43 8.22 -4.13
N HIS A 21 12.70 8.83 -5.07
CA HIS A 21 11.65 9.79 -4.77
C HIS A 21 10.55 9.22 -3.86
N LEU A 22 10.09 7.98 -4.14
CA LEU A 22 9.12 7.32 -3.27
C LEU A 22 9.72 6.97 -1.90
N LYS A 23 11.02 6.62 -1.84
CA LYS A 23 11.70 6.38 -0.57
C LYS A 23 11.78 7.65 0.27
N ASN A 24 12.08 8.79 -0.34
CA ASN A 24 12.11 10.08 0.35
C ASN A 24 10.72 10.44 0.91
N LEU A 25 9.66 10.25 0.11
CA LEU A 25 8.28 10.43 0.58
C LEU A 25 7.94 9.51 1.77
N LEU A 26 8.48 8.28 1.81
CA LEU A 26 8.29 7.38 2.95
C LEU A 26 9.05 7.83 4.20
N VAL A 27 10.24 8.43 4.04
CA VAL A 27 10.97 9.02 5.16
C VAL A 27 10.16 10.18 5.74
N ASP A 28 9.67 11.08 4.89
CA ASP A 28 8.84 12.21 5.31
C ASP A 28 7.54 11.74 5.98
N ASP A 29 6.86 10.76 5.41
CA ASP A 29 5.67 10.11 5.98
C ASP A 29 5.97 9.51 7.37
N TRP A 30 7.08 8.77 7.51
CA TRP A 30 7.49 8.22 8.80
C TRP A 30 7.75 9.32 9.83
N GLU A 31 8.42 10.41 9.47
CA GLU A 31 8.64 11.54 10.38
C GLU A 31 7.34 12.24 10.77
N ASN A 32 6.44 12.49 9.81
CA ASN A 32 5.15 13.12 10.06
C ASN A 32 4.30 12.31 11.04
N VAL A 33 4.22 10.99 10.86
CA VAL A 33 3.39 10.15 11.71
C VAL A 33 4.05 9.86 13.06
N THR A 34 5.33 9.51 13.07
CA THR A 34 5.98 9.00 14.30
C THR A 34 6.61 10.07 15.18
N LYS A 35 7.15 11.15 14.58
CA LYS A 35 7.77 12.25 15.34
C LYS A 35 6.83 13.43 15.52
N SER A 36 6.16 13.85 14.45
CA SER A 36 5.28 15.01 14.46
C SER A 36 3.86 14.71 14.95
N LEU A 37 3.53 13.43 15.16
CA LEU A 37 2.21 12.96 15.60
C LEU A 37 1.07 13.48 14.73
N LEU A 38 1.28 13.47 13.41
CA LEU A 38 0.29 13.84 12.41
C LEU A 38 -0.31 12.58 11.78
N LEU A 39 -1.49 12.73 11.17
CA LEU A 39 -2.17 11.64 10.47
C LEU A 39 -2.50 12.06 9.03
N VAL A 40 -2.50 11.08 8.14
CA VAL A 40 -3.12 11.24 6.82
C VAL A 40 -4.64 11.38 7.03
N PRO A 41 -5.29 12.40 6.45
CA PRO A 41 -6.74 12.55 6.55
C PRO A 41 -7.47 11.39 5.85
N LEU A 42 -8.51 10.87 6.50
CA LEU A 42 -9.35 9.80 5.96
C LEU A 42 -10.82 10.25 5.86
N PRO A 43 -11.55 9.87 4.78
CA PRO A 43 -11.08 9.06 3.66
C PRO A 43 -10.14 9.87 2.76
N SER A 44 -9.15 9.19 2.18
CA SER A 44 -8.20 9.78 1.23
C SER A 44 -8.94 10.37 0.03
N GLN A 45 -8.45 11.50 -0.47
CA GLN A 45 -8.92 12.09 -1.73
C GLN A 45 -8.48 11.27 -2.96
N ALA A 46 -7.43 10.46 -2.80
CA ALA A 46 -7.00 9.48 -3.78
C ALA A 46 -6.85 8.11 -3.09
N PRO A 47 -7.94 7.33 -2.96
CA PRO A 47 -7.88 6.00 -2.36
C PRO A 47 -7.02 5.03 -3.17
N ALA A 48 -6.47 4.01 -2.52
CA ALA A 48 -5.60 3.02 -3.14
C ALA A 48 -6.28 2.29 -4.31
N ASN A 49 -7.56 1.92 -4.18
CA ASN A 49 -8.33 1.31 -5.27
C ASN A 49 -8.37 2.22 -6.49
N PHE A 50 -8.65 3.51 -6.28
CA PHE A 50 -8.65 4.52 -7.33
C PHE A 50 -7.28 4.66 -8.00
N ILE A 51 -6.19 4.73 -7.22
CA ILE A 51 -4.82 4.84 -7.76
C ILE A 51 -4.48 3.62 -8.62
N ILE A 52 -4.83 2.41 -8.17
CA ILE A 52 -4.58 1.17 -8.90
C ILE A 52 -5.42 1.12 -10.18
N ASP A 53 -6.66 1.61 -10.15
CA ASP A 53 -7.52 1.72 -11.34
C ASP A 53 -6.99 2.73 -12.36
N GLU A 54 -6.50 3.88 -11.91
CA GLU A 54 -5.86 4.86 -12.78
C GLU A 54 -4.64 4.24 -13.49
N TYR A 55 -3.78 3.53 -12.75
CA TYR A 55 -2.65 2.81 -13.35
C TYR A 55 -3.11 1.76 -14.37
N PHE A 56 -4.09 0.93 -14.01
CA PHE A 56 -4.64 -0.09 -14.90
C PHE A 56 -5.18 0.54 -16.19
N ASN A 57 -5.93 1.64 -16.08
CA ASN A 57 -6.55 2.33 -17.20
C ASN A 57 -5.54 2.95 -18.16
N GLU A 58 -4.41 3.47 -17.65
CA GLU A 58 -3.33 4.00 -18.48
C GLU A 58 -2.53 2.87 -19.13
N GLU A 59 -2.15 1.85 -18.36
CA GLU A 59 -1.23 0.80 -18.81
C GLU A 59 -1.90 -0.18 -19.78
N LYS A 60 -3.21 -0.45 -19.64
CA LYS A 60 -3.93 -1.38 -20.52
C LYS A 60 -3.94 -0.95 -21.98
N ILE A 61 -3.83 0.35 -22.27
CA ILE A 61 -3.83 0.89 -23.64
C ILE A 61 -2.57 0.42 -24.40
N ASN A 62 -1.48 0.15 -23.67
CA ASN A 62 -0.22 -0.32 -24.22
C ASN A 62 -0.17 -1.85 -24.34
N ARG A 63 -1.24 -2.57 -23.99
CA ARG A 63 -1.30 -4.04 -24.01
C ARG A 63 -2.38 -4.50 -24.98
N ARG A 64 -2.07 -5.53 -25.77
CA ARG A 64 -3.03 -6.08 -26.74
C ARG A 64 -4.13 -6.83 -25.98
N LEU A 65 -5.39 -6.52 -26.27
CA LEU A 65 -6.54 -7.22 -25.67
C LEU A 65 -6.46 -8.74 -25.93
N GLY A 66 -6.65 -9.53 -24.87
CA GLY A 66 -6.57 -10.99 -24.89
C GLY A 66 -5.15 -11.55 -25.01
N SER A 67 -4.12 -10.73 -24.79
CA SER A 67 -2.73 -11.19 -24.69
C SER A 67 -2.37 -11.55 -23.25
N ALA A 68 -1.35 -12.40 -23.08
CA ALA A 68 -0.86 -12.78 -21.76
C ALA A 68 -0.42 -11.55 -20.94
N GLU A 69 0.12 -10.51 -21.58
CA GLU A 69 0.50 -9.28 -20.89
C GLU A 69 -0.69 -8.51 -20.33
N ALA A 70 -1.84 -8.54 -21.02
CA ALA A 70 -3.08 -7.92 -20.55
C ALA A 70 -3.63 -8.68 -19.34
N ASP A 71 -3.68 -10.02 -19.41
CA ASP A 71 -4.12 -10.86 -18.30
C ASP A 71 -3.23 -10.67 -17.06
N ILE A 72 -1.90 -10.62 -17.26
CA ILE A 72 -0.93 -10.33 -16.18
C ILE A 72 -1.20 -8.97 -15.53
N LEU A 73 -1.56 -7.94 -16.30
CA LEU A 73 -1.87 -6.61 -15.75
C LEU A 73 -3.09 -6.68 -14.82
N GLU A 74 -4.14 -7.36 -15.28
CA GLU A 74 -5.41 -7.50 -14.56
C GLU A 74 -5.20 -8.27 -13.25
N GLU A 75 -4.53 -9.42 -13.32
CA GLU A 75 -4.17 -10.21 -12.15
C GLU A 75 -3.29 -9.43 -11.17
N PHE A 76 -2.32 -8.67 -11.68
CA PHE A 76 -1.44 -7.84 -10.87
C PHE A 76 -2.22 -6.77 -10.10
N CYS A 77 -3.05 -5.98 -10.80
CA CYS A 77 -3.86 -4.92 -10.18
C CYS A 77 -4.87 -5.48 -9.18
N ALA A 78 -5.56 -6.58 -9.52
CA ALA A 78 -6.48 -7.26 -8.61
C ALA A 78 -5.76 -7.79 -7.36
N GLY A 79 -4.57 -8.38 -7.55
CA GLY A 79 -3.71 -8.86 -6.48
C GLY A 79 -3.28 -7.74 -5.52
N LEU A 80 -2.88 -6.59 -6.05
CA LEU A 80 -2.52 -5.41 -5.24
C LEU A 80 -3.70 -4.95 -4.38
N LYS A 81 -4.91 -4.83 -4.95
CA LYS A 81 -6.10 -4.40 -4.20
C LYS A 81 -6.43 -5.38 -3.08
N MET A 82 -6.52 -6.67 -3.41
CA MET A 82 -6.81 -7.72 -2.42
C MET A 82 -5.76 -7.75 -1.30
N TYR A 83 -4.49 -7.58 -1.67
CA TYR A 83 -3.40 -7.59 -0.71
C TYR A 83 -3.44 -6.36 0.21
N PHE A 84 -3.63 -5.17 -0.37
CA PHE A 84 -3.76 -3.92 0.37
C PHE A 84 -4.87 -3.98 1.41
N GLU A 85 -6.05 -4.46 1.01
CA GLU A 85 -7.22 -4.65 1.87
C GLU A 85 -6.89 -5.44 3.15
N LYS A 86 -6.10 -6.51 3.01
CA LYS A 86 -5.69 -7.38 4.13
C LYS A 86 -4.49 -6.84 4.91
N ALA A 87 -3.61 -6.08 4.25
CA ALA A 87 -2.33 -5.64 4.79
C ALA A 87 -2.45 -4.40 5.69
N VAL A 88 -3.36 -3.46 5.39
CA VAL A 88 -3.50 -2.19 6.12
C VAL A 88 -3.58 -2.44 7.63
N GLY A 89 -4.56 -3.22 8.08
CA GLY A 89 -4.76 -3.49 9.50
C GLY A 89 -3.69 -4.36 10.16
N LYS A 90 -2.75 -4.94 9.41
CA LYS A 90 -1.76 -5.88 9.94
C LYS A 90 -0.37 -5.25 10.00
N ILE A 91 0.14 -4.80 8.86
CA ILE A 91 1.57 -4.46 8.70
C ILE A 91 1.84 -3.05 8.16
N LEU A 92 0.84 -2.32 7.66
CA LEU A 92 1.10 -1.02 6.99
C LEU A 92 0.95 0.20 7.90
N LEU A 93 0.32 0.06 9.06
CA LEU A 93 0.07 1.16 9.99
C LEU A 93 1.12 1.23 11.09
N TYR A 94 1.64 2.42 11.33
CA TYR A 94 2.44 2.71 12.52
C TYR A 94 1.56 2.61 13.78
N ARG A 95 2.20 2.47 14.95
CA ARG A 95 1.50 2.37 16.24
C ARG A 95 0.50 3.51 16.44
N PHE A 96 0.88 4.74 16.07
CA PHE A 96 0.06 5.94 16.25
C PHE A 96 -1.22 5.96 15.38
N GLU A 97 -1.24 5.26 14.24
CA GLU A 97 -2.41 5.20 13.33
C GLU A 97 -3.41 4.11 13.72
N ARG A 98 -3.08 3.24 14.68
CA ARG A 98 -3.94 2.11 15.06
C ARG A 98 -5.27 2.57 15.65
N SER A 99 -5.29 3.66 16.41
CA SER A 99 -6.53 4.24 16.95
C SER A 99 -7.41 4.79 15.83
N GLN A 100 -6.83 5.46 14.82
CA GLN A 100 -7.56 5.96 13.66
C GLN A 100 -8.24 4.81 12.89
N LEU A 101 -7.56 3.67 12.69
CA LEU A 101 -8.19 2.50 12.09
C LEU A 101 -9.37 1.97 12.91
N ALA A 102 -9.27 1.96 14.24
CA ALA A 102 -10.35 1.49 15.10
C ALA A 102 -11.59 2.40 15.01
N GLU A 103 -11.40 3.71 14.90
CA GLU A 103 -12.48 4.67 14.66
C GLU A 103 -13.09 4.49 13.27
N VAL A 104 -12.26 4.40 12.24
CA VAL A 104 -12.70 4.21 10.85
C VAL A 104 -13.48 2.91 10.65
N ARG A 105 -13.07 1.80 11.29
CA ARG A 105 -13.82 0.54 11.24
C ARG A 105 -15.24 0.67 11.80
N LYS A 106 -15.41 1.40 12.90
CA LYS A 106 -16.74 1.69 13.45
C LYS A 106 -17.59 2.48 12.45
N LEU A 107 -16.99 3.38 11.68
CA LEU A 107 -17.71 4.13 10.63
C LEU A 107 -18.16 3.20 9.51
N TRP A 108 -17.29 2.31 9.01
CA TRP A 108 -17.62 1.32 7.99
C TRP A 108 -18.77 0.40 8.42
N GLU A 109 -18.71 -0.09 9.66
CA GLU A 109 -19.70 -1.01 10.22
C GLU A 109 -21.02 -0.32 10.63
N SER A 110 -21.00 1.00 10.86
CA SER A 110 -22.17 1.71 11.36
C SER A 110 -23.35 1.74 10.40
N GLY A 111 -23.10 1.71 9.08
CA GLY A 111 -24.10 1.94 8.04
C GLY A 111 -24.78 3.32 8.11
N LYS A 112 -24.28 4.25 8.94
CA LYS A 112 -24.92 5.56 9.20
C LYS A 112 -24.44 6.65 8.26
N TYR A 113 -23.20 6.55 7.79
CA TYR A 113 -22.56 7.56 6.98
C TYR A 113 -22.34 7.01 5.58
N LYS A 114 -23.04 7.58 4.59
CA LYS A 114 -22.94 7.15 3.18
C LYS A 114 -21.51 7.17 2.64
N ASP A 115 -20.68 8.10 3.13
CA ASP A 115 -19.28 8.19 2.73
C ASP A 115 -18.41 7.05 3.27
N TRP A 116 -18.92 6.22 4.17
CA TRP A 116 -18.20 5.12 4.82
C TRP A 116 -18.90 3.76 4.67
N GLU A 117 -20.20 3.75 4.38
CA GLU A 117 -20.99 2.53 4.20
C GLU A 117 -20.45 1.68 3.05
N GLY A 118 -20.21 0.39 3.32
CA GLY A 118 -19.74 -0.58 2.32
C GLY A 118 -18.30 -0.36 1.83
N LYS A 119 -17.57 0.61 2.40
CA LYS A 119 -16.16 0.88 2.04
C LYS A 119 -15.20 0.04 2.86
N GLY A 120 -14.05 -0.26 2.27
CA GLY A 120 -12.93 -0.94 2.95
C GLY A 120 -11.66 -0.09 3.01
N PRO A 121 -10.56 -0.64 3.55
CA PRO A 121 -9.25 -0.04 3.48
C PRO A 121 -8.85 0.49 2.10
N GLY A 122 -9.11 -0.26 1.02
CA GLY A 122 -8.80 0.16 -0.35
C GLY A 122 -9.51 1.44 -0.82
N ASP A 123 -10.66 1.75 -0.22
CA ASP A 123 -11.48 2.93 -0.55
C ASP A 123 -11.26 4.11 0.41
N CYS A 124 -10.42 3.93 1.43
CA CYS A 124 -10.19 4.94 2.46
C CYS A 124 -8.72 5.36 2.55
N TYR A 125 -7.78 4.41 2.50
CA TYR A 125 -6.34 4.71 2.61
C TYR A 125 -5.73 5.01 1.25
N GLY A 126 -4.68 5.84 1.22
CA GLY A 126 -4.15 6.44 0.01
C GLY A 126 -2.74 5.99 -0.40
N ALA A 127 -2.04 6.88 -1.11
CA ALA A 127 -0.74 6.62 -1.73
C ALA A 127 0.37 6.34 -0.70
N GLU A 128 0.31 6.94 0.48
CA GLU A 128 1.25 6.75 1.58
C GLU A 128 1.31 5.29 1.99
N HIS A 129 0.15 4.74 2.39
CA HIS A 129 0.02 3.36 2.82
C HIS A 129 0.26 2.39 1.66
N LEU A 130 -0.14 2.75 0.44
CA LEU A 130 0.13 1.94 -0.75
C LEU A 130 1.64 1.83 -1.02
N THR A 131 2.38 2.91 -0.82
CA THR A 131 3.84 2.93 -0.98
C THR A 131 4.53 2.14 0.14
N ARG A 132 4.03 2.23 1.38
CA ARG A 132 4.48 1.36 2.48
C ARG A 132 4.26 -0.12 2.14
N MET A 133 3.17 -0.46 1.44
CA MET A 133 2.93 -1.83 0.99
C MET A 133 3.98 -2.28 -0.03
N ILE A 134 4.26 -1.45 -1.04
CA ILE A 134 5.23 -1.75 -2.11
C ILE A 134 6.61 -2.08 -1.53
N VAL A 135 7.09 -1.32 -0.53
CA VAL A 135 8.40 -1.57 0.08
C VAL A 135 8.45 -2.83 0.96
N ASN A 136 7.30 -3.28 1.48
CA ASN A 136 7.19 -4.50 2.28
C ASN A 136 6.96 -5.77 1.43
N LEU A 137 6.47 -5.62 0.19
CA LEU A 137 6.21 -6.75 -0.71
C LEU A 137 7.39 -7.69 -0.97
N PRO A 138 8.65 -7.24 -1.12
CA PRO A 138 9.76 -8.15 -1.37
C PRO A 138 9.94 -9.20 -0.27
N GLU A 139 9.80 -8.79 1.00
CA GLU A 139 9.87 -9.69 2.16
C GLU A 139 8.71 -10.67 2.18
N MET A 140 7.49 -10.20 1.86
CA MET A 140 6.29 -11.03 1.75
C MET A 140 6.44 -12.11 0.68
N ILE A 141 6.92 -11.74 -0.52
CA ILE A 141 7.08 -12.68 -1.64
C ILE A 141 8.12 -13.74 -1.29
N ALA A 142 9.17 -13.40 -0.53
CA ALA A 142 10.18 -14.34 -0.06
C ALA A 142 9.65 -15.39 0.93
N GLN A 143 8.42 -15.21 1.43
CA GLN A 143 7.73 -16.17 2.29
C GLN A 143 6.73 -17.05 1.52
N THR A 144 6.58 -16.85 0.21
CA THR A 144 5.67 -17.64 -0.65
C THR A 144 6.42 -18.74 -1.41
N ASN A 145 5.69 -19.78 -1.83
CA ASN A 145 6.21 -20.86 -2.67
C ASN A 145 6.04 -20.58 -4.18
N MET A 146 6.13 -19.31 -4.60
CA MET A 146 6.06 -18.94 -6.02
C MET A 146 7.32 -19.41 -6.76
N ASP A 147 7.16 -19.87 -8.00
CA ASP A 147 8.30 -20.20 -8.85
C ASP A 147 9.08 -18.94 -9.28
N ALA A 148 10.31 -19.15 -9.77
CA ALA A 148 11.21 -18.06 -10.14
C ALA A 148 10.67 -17.18 -11.28
N GLU A 149 9.89 -17.75 -12.20
CA GLU A 149 9.32 -17.03 -13.33
C GLU A 149 8.18 -16.10 -12.87
N ALA A 150 7.27 -16.60 -12.03
CA ALA A 150 6.21 -15.82 -11.42
C ALA A 150 6.77 -14.69 -10.55
N VAL A 151 7.81 -14.96 -9.76
CA VAL A 151 8.51 -13.92 -8.98
C VAL A 151 9.14 -12.86 -9.88
N SER A 152 9.77 -13.27 -11.00
CA SER A 152 10.38 -12.34 -11.96
C SER A 152 9.33 -11.43 -12.61
N ARG A 153 8.19 -12.00 -13.04
CA ARG A 153 7.06 -11.25 -13.60
C ARG A 153 6.50 -10.24 -12.60
N LEU A 154 6.25 -10.67 -11.37
CA LEU A 154 5.76 -9.80 -10.30
C LEU A 154 6.72 -8.65 -9.99
N LYS A 155 8.03 -8.92 -9.93
CA LYS A 155 9.06 -7.87 -9.75
C LYS A 155 9.01 -6.83 -10.87
N THR A 156 8.86 -7.25 -12.12
CA THR A 156 8.77 -6.36 -13.27
C THR A 156 7.53 -5.46 -13.17
N GLU A 157 6.36 -6.03 -12.90
CA GLU A 157 5.12 -5.25 -12.77
C GLU A 157 5.16 -4.30 -11.57
N LEU A 158 5.67 -4.75 -10.41
CA LEU A 158 5.89 -3.88 -9.25
C LEU A 158 6.84 -2.73 -9.54
N SER A 159 7.91 -2.96 -10.30
CA SER A 159 8.87 -1.91 -10.66
C SER A 159 8.25 -0.89 -11.63
N LYS A 160 7.44 -1.34 -12.59
CA LYS A 160 6.68 -0.44 -13.49
C LYS A 160 5.68 0.39 -12.70
N PHE A 161 4.89 -0.24 -11.84
CA PHE A 161 3.91 0.44 -10.99
C PHE A 161 4.57 1.48 -10.07
N SER A 162 5.68 1.10 -9.40
CA SER A 162 6.42 2.01 -8.52
C SER A 162 6.97 3.21 -9.30
N THR A 163 7.48 2.99 -10.51
CA THR A 163 7.96 4.08 -11.37
C THR A 163 6.83 5.01 -11.81
N TRP A 164 5.68 4.44 -12.17
CA TRP A 164 4.49 5.22 -12.54
C TRP A 164 3.96 6.03 -11.36
N LEU A 165 3.85 5.42 -10.17
CA LEU A 165 3.40 6.09 -8.96
C LEU A 165 4.35 7.24 -8.58
N SER A 166 5.66 7.03 -8.72
CA SER A 166 6.66 8.07 -8.50
C SER A 166 6.49 9.27 -9.42
N ARG A 167 6.13 9.06 -10.69
CA ARG A 167 5.92 10.15 -11.66
C ARG A 167 4.63 10.93 -11.38
N ASN A 168 3.64 10.26 -10.81
CA ASN A 168 2.33 10.81 -10.47
C ASN A 168 2.19 11.19 -8.99
N SER A 169 3.30 11.24 -8.24
CA SER A 169 3.24 11.38 -6.78
C SER A 169 2.55 12.69 -6.35
N SER A 170 2.73 13.78 -7.10
CA SER A 170 2.11 15.07 -6.82
C SER A 170 0.58 15.07 -6.94
N LYS A 171 0.00 14.12 -7.70
CA LYS A 171 -1.45 13.94 -7.86
C LYS A 171 -2.05 13.14 -6.71
N PHE A 172 -1.32 12.15 -6.19
CA PHE A 172 -1.89 11.12 -5.31
C PHE A 172 -1.48 11.21 -3.85
N PHE A 173 -0.29 11.74 -3.55
CA PHE A 173 0.14 11.91 -2.16
C PHE A 173 -0.53 13.11 -1.52
N CYS A 174 -0.88 12.96 -0.25
CA CYS A 174 -1.48 14.01 0.54
C CYS A 174 -0.51 15.18 0.69
N ALA A 175 -0.99 16.38 0.33
CA ALA A 175 -0.20 17.60 0.47
C ALA A 175 -0.01 18.03 1.94
N LYS A 176 -0.93 17.65 2.83
CA LYS A 176 -0.92 18.11 4.22
C LYS A 176 -1.54 17.09 5.17
N TYR A 177 -0.75 16.67 6.15
CA TYR A 177 -1.19 15.82 7.23
C TYR A 177 -1.90 16.67 8.30
N GLU A 178 -2.82 16.04 9.02
CA GLU A 178 -3.63 16.70 10.02
C GLU A 178 -3.13 16.38 11.43
N LYS A 179 -3.22 17.39 12.30
CA LYS A 179 -2.97 17.18 13.72
C LYS A 179 -4.25 16.64 14.35
N PRO A 180 -4.25 15.42 14.90
CA PRO A 180 -5.43 14.87 15.55
C PRO A 180 -5.75 15.59 16.86
N SER A 181 -6.93 15.32 17.43
CA SER A 181 -7.36 15.92 18.69
C SER A 181 -6.42 15.57 19.85
N ALA A 182 -6.42 16.39 20.91
CA ALA A 182 -5.63 16.10 22.11
C ALA A 182 -6.02 14.75 22.74
N GLU A 183 -7.32 14.45 22.75
CA GLU A 183 -7.87 13.16 23.22
C GLU A 183 -7.33 11.98 22.41
N TYR A 184 -7.26 12.11 21.08
CA TYR A 184 -6.67 11.07 20.22
C TYR A 184 -5.20 10.84 20.59
N VAL A 185 -4.42 11.92 20.76
CA VAL A 185 -2.99 11.82 21.10
C VAL A 185 -2.79 11.15 22.46
N GLU A 186 -3.64 11.44 23.44
CA GLU A 186 -3.59 10.80 24.76
C GLU A 186 -3.93 9.30 24.68
N ASN A 187 -4.96 8.93 23.91
CA ASN A 187 -5.37 7.54 23.72
C ASN A 187 -4.37 6.71 22.88
N ALA A 188 -3.54 7.36 22.06
CA ALA A 188 -2.59 6.70 21.17
C ALA A 188 -1.17 6.55 21.77
N ARG A 189 -0.89 7.16 22.93
CA ARG A 189 0.36 6.98 23.68
C ARG A 189 0.41 5.61 24.36
#